data_AF-A0A6I5IPX8-F1
#
_entry.id   AF-A0A6I5IPX8-F1
#
_cell.length_a   1.000
_cell.length_b   1.000
_cell.length_c   1.000
_cell.angle_alpha   90.00
_cell.angle_beta   90.00
_cell.angle_gamma   90.00
#
_symmetry.space_group_name_H-M   'P 1'
#
loop_
_entity.id
_entity.type
_entity.pdbx_description
1 polymer ?
#
loop_
_entity_poly.entity_id
_entity_poly.type
_entity_poly.pdbx_seq_one_letter_code
_entity_poly.pdbx_strand_id
1 'polypeptide(L)'
;MFEMLNRWYQRRFSDPHAVSLVAILFFGFIIIYFFGHLIAPLLVAIVLAYLLEWPVVQLCRLGMPRSASVVLVVLLFIGLMFLALFGLVPTIWQQVVNLINDIPNMYNGLQA
;
A
#
# COMPACT_ATOMS: atom_id res chain seq x y z
N MET A 1 -18.17 41.43 -6.73
CA MET A 1 -17.29 40.23 -6.69
C MET A 1 -18.06 38.97 -6.34
N PHE A 2 -18.83 38.96 -5.24
CA PHE A 2 -19.72 37.83 -4.88
C PHE A 2 -20.77 37.47 -5.95
N GLU A 3 -21.33 38.45 -6.66
CA GLU A 3 -22.27 38.18 -7.78
C GLU A 3 -21.64 37.48 -8.99
N MET A 4 -20.33 37.64 -9.18
CA MET A 4 -19.58 37.00 -10.27
C MET A 4 -19.30 35.54 -9.92
N LEU A 5 -18.99 35.28 -8.64
CA LEU A 5 -18.90 33.93 -8.07
C LEU A 5 -20.25 33.21 -8.14
N ASN A 6 -21.35 33.89 -7.80
CA ASN A 6 -22.69 33.31 -7.78
C ASN A 6 -23.19 32.95 -9.19
N ARG A 7 -22.92 33.81 -10.19
CA ARG A 7 -23.24 33.53 -11.61
C ARG A 7 -22.41 32.38 -12.19
N TRP A 8 -21.13 32.25 -11.80
CA TRP A 8 -20.28 31.12 -12.19
C TRP A 8 -20.73 29.81 -11.53
N TYR A 9 -21.09 29.87 -10.23
CA TYR A 9 -21.63 28.74 -9.48
C TYR A 9 -22.94 28.24 -10.11
N GLN A 10 -23.91 29.11 -10.36
CA GLN A 10 -25.18 28.75 -11.02
C GLN A 10 -24.94 28.10 -12.40
N ARG A 11 -24.08 28.65 -13.26
CA ARG A 11 -23.81 28.05 -14.59
C ARG A 11 -23.09 26.70 -14.56
N ARG A 12 -22.29 26.39 -13.53
CA ARG A 12 -21.50 25.16 -13.45
C ARG A 12 -22.12 24.09 -12.54
N PHE A 13 -22.93 24.50 -11.56
CA PHE A 13 -23.70 23.63 -10.66
C PHE A 13 -25.15 23.35 -11.12
N SER A 14 -25.59 23.91 -12.26
CA SER A 14 -26.86 23.50 -12.89
C SER A 14 -26.80 22.11 -13.54
N ASP A 15 -25.61 21.53 -13.73
CA ASP A 15 -25.45 20.15 -14.18
C ASP A 15 -25.59 19.19 -12.99
N PRO A 16 -26.62 18.33 -12.94
CA PRO A 16 -26.82 17.36 -11.85
C PRO A 16 -25.59 16.48 -11.59
N HIS A 17 -24.79 16.25 -12.62
CA HIS A 17 -23.52 15.51 -12.54
C HIS A 17 -22.44 16.26 -11.73
N ALA A 18 -22.34 17.59 -11.86
CA ALA A 18 -21.37 18.39 -11.12
C ALA A 18 -21.70 18.40 -9.62
N VAL A 19 -22.98 18.55 -9.27
CA VAL A 19 -23.46 18.46 -7.88
C VAL A 19 -23.16 17.07 -7.30
N SER A 20 -23.43 16.02 -8.07
CA SER A 20 -23.16 14.64 -7.66
C SER A 20 -21.67 14.39 -7.42
N LEU A 21 -20.79 14.89 -8.29
CA LEU A 21 -19.34 14.77 -8.12
C LEU A 21 -18.84 15.48 -6.86
N VAL A 22 -19.34 16.69 -6.60
CA VAL A 22 -18.98 17.47 -5.40
C VAL A 22 -19.48 16.76 -4.14
N ALA A 23 -20.68 16.18 -4.17
CA ALA A 23 -21.19 15.37 -3.07
C ALA A 23 -20.31 14.13 -2.83
N ILE A 24 -19.99 13.35 -3.87
CA ILE A 24 -19.13 12.15 -3.75
C ILE A 24 -17.74 12.54 -3.23
N LEU A 25 -17.16 13.63 -3.71
CA LEU A 25 -15.85 14.10 -3.26
C LEU A 25 -15.90 14.54 -1.79
N PHE A 26 -16.93 15.26 -1.39
CA PHE A 26 -17.10 15.74 -0.01
C PHE A 26 -17.29 14.56 0.96
N PHE A 27 -18.22 13.64 0.66
CA PHE A 27 -18.44 12.45 1.48
C PHE A 27 -17.22 11.52 1.47
N GLY A 28 -16.60 11.30 0.31
CA GLY A 28 -15.38 10.51 0.18
C GLY A 28 -14.23 11.08 1.00
N PHE A 29 -14.04 12.40 0.97
CA PHE A 29 -13.03 13.08 1.79
C PHE A 29 -13.32 12.94 3.28
N ILE A 30 -14.57 13.10 3.72
CA ILE A 30 -14.97 12.87 5.12
C ILE A 30 -14.66 11.44 5.53
N ILE A 31 -15.03 10.45 4.71
CA ILE A 31 -14.77 9.03 4.99
C ILE A 31 -13.26 8.79 5.11
N ILE A 32 -12.45 9.27 4.17
CA ILE A 32 -11.00 9.09 4.21
C ILE A 32 -10.38 9.84 5.39
N TYR A 33 -10.84 11.05 5.71
CA TYR A 33 -10.29 11.84 6.81
C TYR A 33 -10.58 11.19 8.18
N PHE A 34 -11.82 10.77 8.43
CA PHE A 34 -12.20 10.16 9.70
C PHE A 34 -11.82 8.68 9.79
N PHE A 35 -12.05 7.90 8.73
CA PHE A 35 -11.83 6.45 8.71
C PHE A 35 -10.54 6.02 8.03
N GLY A 36 -9.70 6.94 7.53
CA GLY A 36 -8.46 6.61 6.82
C GLY A 36 -7.52 5.70 7.60
N HIS A 37 -7.44 5.89 8.93
CA HIS A 37 -6.66 5.05 9.83
C HIS A 37 -7.17 3.60 9.93
N LEU A 38 -8.44 3.34 9.63
CA LEU A 38 -9.05 2.00 9.54
C LEU A 38 -8.99 1.47 8.11
N ILE A 39 -9.26 2.34 7.12
CA ILE A 39 -9.28 1.99 5.70
C ILE A 39 -7.88 1.57 5.22
N ALA A 40 -6.82 2.27 5.64
CA ALA A 40 -5.45 1.95 5.24
C ALA A 40 -5.05 0.51 5.60
N PRO A 41 -5.10 0.07 6.88
CA PRO A 41 -4.76 -1.31 7.22
C PRO A 41 -5.75 -2.33 6.63
N LEU A 42 -7.03 -1.96 6.47
CA LEU A 42 -8.03 -2.83 5.82
C LEU A 42 -7.67 -3.09 4.35
N LEU A 43 -7.33 -2.05 3.58
CA LEU A 43 -6.91 -2.18 2.19
C LEU A 43 -5.65 -3.03 2.08
N VAL A 44 -4.66 -2.80 2.94
CA VAL A 44 -3.44 -3.61 2.99
C VAL A 44 -3.79 -5.07 3.27
N ALA A 45 -4.66 -5.35 4.24
CA ALA A 45 -5.10 -6.71 4.55
C ALA A 45 -5.81 -7.40 3.38
N ILE A 46 -6.67 -6.69 2.66
CA ILE A 46 -7.36 -7.23 1.47
C ILE A 46 -6.36 -7.55 0.35
N VAL A 47 -5.42 -6.63 0.08
CA VAL A 47 -4.38 -6.85 -0.93
C VAL A 47 -3.52 -8.05 -0.57
N LEU A 48 -3.10 -8.17 0.70
CA LEU A 48 -2.35 -9.33 1.19
C LEU A 48 -3.17 -10.61 1.09
N ALA A 49 -4.44 -10.60 1.51
CA ALA A 49 -5.32 -11.75 1.40
C ALA A 49 -5.44 -12.22 -0.06
N TYR A 50 -5.64 -11.30 -1.00
CA TYR A 50 -5.71 -11.63 -2.42
C TYR A 50 -4.39 -12.19 -2.96
N LEU A 51 -3.26 -11.63 -2.52
CA LEU A 51 -1.92 -12.12 -2.89
C LEU A 51 -1.67 -13.54 -2.37
N LEU A 52 -2.14 -13.86 -1.16
CA LEU A 52 -2.02 -15.19 -0.55
C LEU A 52 -3.07 -16.18 -1.07
N GLU A 53 -4.22 -15.73 -1.60
CA GLU A 53 -5.22 -16.63 -2.18
C GLU A 53 -4.70 -17.32 -3.45
N TRP A 54 -3.87 -16.63 -4.25
CA TRP A 54 -3.27 -17.21 -5.46
C TRP A 54 -2.51 -18.53 -5.21
N PRO A 55 -1.52 -18.61 -4.30
CA PRO A 55 -0.83 -19.85 -4.01
C PRO A 55 -1.74 -20.90 -3.34
N VAL A 56 -2.74 -20.48 -2.55
CA VAL A 56 -3.74 -21.39 -1.97
C VAL A 56 -4.52 -22.10 -3.07
N VAL A 57 -5.00 -21.36 -4.07
CA VAL A 57 -5.72 -21.92 -5.22
C VAL A 57 -4.83 -22.87 -6.01
N GLN A 58 -3.55 -22.53 -6.17
CA GLN A 58 -2.59 -23.38 -6.86
C GLN A 58 -2.37 -24.73 -6.13
N LEU A 59 -2.29 -24.71 -4.80
CA LEU A 59 -2.23 -25.91 -3.96
C LEU A 59 -3.54 -26.71 -3.97
N CYS A 60 -4.68 -26.05 -4.02
CA CYS A 60 -5.98 -26.72 -4.17
C CYS A 60 -6.08 -27.46 -5.51
N ARG A 61 -5.55 -26.87 -6.60
CA ARG A 61 -5.49 -27.52 -7.93
C ARG A 61 -4.62 -28.79 -7.95
N LEU A 62 -3.66 -28.89 -7.04
CA LEU A 62 -2.82 -30.09 -6.84
C LEU A 62 -3.53 -31.19 -6.03
N GLY A 63 -4.79 -30.98 -5.62
CA GLY A 63 -5.60 -31.98 -4.93
C GLY A 63 -5.61 -31.87 -3.40
N MET A 64 -5.02 -30.82 -2.82
CA MET A 64 -5.09 -30.58 -1.36
C MET A 64 -6.45 -29.96 -0.96
N PRO A 65 -6.99 -30.31 0.22
CA PRO A 65 -8.19 -29.65 0.74
C PRO A 65 -7.88 -28.20 1.11
N ARG A 66 -8.82 -27.28 0.83
CA ARG A 66 -8.65 -25.83 0.98
C ARG A 66 -8.11 -25.41 2.35
N SER A 67 -8.61 -26.01 3.43
CA SER A 67 -8.16 -25.70 4.80
C SER A 67 -6.68 -25.99 5.00
N ALA A 68 -6.18 -27.12 4.50
CA ALA A 68 -4.76 -27.47 4.60
C ALA A 68 -3.89 -26.52 3.74
N SER A 69 -4.35 -26.17 2.54
CA SER A 69 -3.67 -25.21 1.67
C SER A 69 -3.53 -23.84 2.33
N VAL A 70 -4.60 -23.33 2.95
CA VAL A 70 -4.57 -22.04 3.67
C VAL A 70 -3.57 -22.09 4.83
N VAL A 71 -3.65 -23.12 5.69
CA VAL A 71 -2.74 -23.25 6.84
C VAL A 71 -1.27 -23.31 6.39
N LEU A 72 -0.98 -24.10 5.35
CA LEU A 72 0.38 -24.25 4.83
C LEU A 72 0.90 -22.92 4.25
N VAL A 73 0.11 -22.25 3.41
CA VAL A 73 0.51 -20.97 2.80
C VAL A 73 0.73 -19.90 3.86
N VAL A 74 -0.14 -19.81 4.87
CA VAL A 74 0.00 -18.84 5.95
C VAL A 74 1.24 -19.13 6.79
N LEU A 75 1.50 -20.40 7.15
CA LEU A 75 2.72 -20.78 7.86
C LEU A 75 3.98 -20.44 7.06
N LEU A 76 3.99 -20.76 5.77
CA LEU A 76 5.10 -20.44 4.87
C LEU A 76 5.31 -18.93 4.73
N PHE A 77 4.23 -18.15 4.55
CA PHE A 77 4.29 -16.70 4.44
C PHE A 77 4.85 -16.06 5.72
N ILE A 78 4.37 -16.51 6.89
CA ILE A 78 4.88 -16.05 8.19
C ILE A 78 6.36 -16.41 8.34
N GLY A 79 6.75 -17.64 8.01
CA GLY A 79 8.15 -18.07 8.05
C GLY A 79 9.06 -17.23 7.15
N LEU A 80 8.63 -16.94 5.92
CA LEU A 80 9.34 -16.05 5.01
C LEU A 80 9.41 -14.61 5.52
N MET A 81 8.33 -14.09 6.14
CA MET A 81 8.37 -12.78 6.80
C MET A 81 9.39 -12.74 7.92
N PHE A 82 9.45 -13.77 8.77
CA PHE A 82 10.45 -13.85 9.83
C PHE A 82 11.88 -13.85 9.25
N LEU A 83 12.14 -14.66 8.22
CA LEU A 83 13.44 -14.65 7.54
C LEU A 83 13.77 -13.29 6.91
N ALA A 84 12.78 -12.62 6.33
CA ALA A 84 12.96 -11.28 5.77
C ALA A 84 13.26 -10.23 6.85
N LEU A 85 12.51 -10.23 7.94
CA LEU A 85 12.66 -9.26 9.04
C LEU A 85 13.95 -9.46 9.84
N PHE A 86 14.33 -10.71 10.12
CA PHE A 86 15.50 -11.01 10.96
C PHE A 86 16.77 -11.30 10.16
N GLY A 87 16.66 -11.70 8.90
CA GLY A 87 17.81 -11.89 8.02
C GLY A 87 18.04 -10.69 7.11
N LEU A 88 17.04 -10.37 6.29
CA LEU A 88 17.20 -9.45 5.16
C LEU A 88 17.25 -7.98 5.61
N VAL A 89 16.34 -7.53 6.49
CA VAL A 89 16.30 -6.15 7.00
C VAL A 89 17.60 -5.73 7.70
N PRO A 90 18.16 -6.49 8.68
CA PRO A 90 19.41 -6.07 9.33
C PRO A 90 20.59 -6.09 8.36
N THR A 91 20.63 -7.04 7.42
CA THR A 91 21.67 -7.06 6.39
C THR A 91 21.56 -5.86 5.46
N ILE A 92 20.36 -5.49 4.99
CA ILE A 92 20.17 -4.27 4.19
C ILE A 92 20.58 -3.04 5.00
N TRP A 93 20.21 -2.98 6.28
CA TRP A 93 20.59 -1.86 7.14
C TRP A 93 22.11 -1.71 7.24
N GLN A 94 22.81 -2.83 7.48
CA GLN A 94 24.27 -2.86 7.48
C GLN A 94 24.84 -2.46 6.12
N GLN A 95 24.27 -2.93 5.01
CA GLN A 95 24.68 -2.54 3.67
C GLN A 95 24.54 -1.03 3.43
N VAL A 96 23.44 -0.41 3.87
CA VAL A 96 23.22 1.03 3.76
C VAL A 96 24.25 1.81 4.59
N VAL A 97 24.49 1.37 5.83
CA VAL A 97 25.51 1.99 6.69
C VAL A 97 26.90 1.87 6.09
N ASN A 98 27.27 0.70 5.56
CA ASN A 98 28.56 0.48 4.91
C ASN A 98 28.71 1.37 3.67
N LEU A 99 27.68 1.49 2.85
CA LEU A 99 27.69 2.36 1.68
C LEU A 99 27.95 3.82 2.09
N ILE A 100 27.28 4.31 3.15
CA ILE A 100 27.50 5.67 3.66
C ILE A 100 28.93 5.86 4.17
N ASN A 101 29.49 4.85 4.85
CA ASN A 101 30.87 4.88 5.34
C ASN A 101 31.91 4.81 4.21
N ASP A 102 31.59 4.18 3.09
CA ASP A 102 32.50 4.02 1.96
C ASP A 102 32.52 5.21 0.98
N ILE A 103 31.49 6.08 1.00
CA ILE A 103 31.44 7.33 0.22
C ILE A 103 32.70 8.20 0.41
N PRO A 104 33.16 8.54 1.64
CA PRO A 104 34.37 9.34 1.81
C PRO A 104 35.64 8.65 1.31
N ASN A 105 35.72 7.31 1.43
CA ASN A 105 36.86 6.53 0.93
C ASN A 105 36.91 6.52 -0.60
N MET A 106 35.75 6.45 -1.27
CA MET A 106 35.66 6.58 -2.73
C MET A 106 36.13 7.96 -3.22
N TYR A 107 35.86 9.02 -2.46
CA TYR A 107 36.29 10.38 -2.84
C TYR A 107 37.81 10.58 -2.69
N ASN A 108 38.42 10.01 -1.64
CA ASN A 108 39.88 10.05 -1.44
C ASN A 108 40.64 9.22 -2.49
N GLY A 109 40.07 8.10 -2.94
CA GLY A 109 40.64 7.27 -4.00
C GLY A 109 40.63 7.91 -5.40
N LEU A 110 39.82 8.96 -5.61
CA LEU A 110 39.78 9.74 -6.85
C LEU A 110 40.77 10.92 -6.86
N GLN A 111 41.42 11.24 -5.74
CA GLN A 111 42.38 12.34 -5.60
C GLN A 111 43.85 11.90 -5.67
N ALA A 112 44.12 10.60 -5.88
CA ALA A 112 45.44 10.03 -6.17
C ALA A 112 45.57 9.67 -7.65
#